data_AF-A0A2T4S6P9-F1
#
_entry.id   AF-A0A2T4S6P9-F1
#
_cell.length_a   1.000
_cell.length_b   1.000
_cell.length_c   1.000
_cell.angle_alpha   90.00
_cell.angle_beta   90.00
_cell.angle_gamma   90.00
#
_symmetry.space_group_name_H-M   'P 1'
#
loop_
_entity.id
_entity.type
_entity.pdbx_description
1 polymer ?
#
loop_
_entity_poly.entity_id
_entity_poly.type
_entity_poly.pdbx_seq_one_letter_code
_entity_poly.pdbx_strand_id
1 'polypeptide(L)'
;MKKELILLTNYFPYYKGEEYLEEEIKYLAEAFDHIVIVPTMVSQKMKVTREVPDVATVIDLPFPQGLKDKAINFLKTGPNILLSQPRLRSIGE
;
A
#
# COMPACT_ATOMS: atom_id res chain seq x y z
N MET A 1 -5.68 17.53 20.06
CA MET A 1 -4.59 16.62 19.59
C MET A 1 -4.73 16.51 18.09
N LYS A 2 -3.62 16.61 17.35
CA LYS A 2 -3.62 16.40 15.89
C LYS A 2 -3.86 14.92 15.59
N LYS A 3 -4.82 14.60 14.73
CA LYS A 3 -5.17 13.25 14.29
C LYS A 3 -4.55 12.98 12.93
N GLU A 4 -3.69 11.99 12.87
CA GLU A 4 -3.03 11.53 11.65
C GLU A 4 -3.56 10.14 11.29
N LEU A 5 -3.81 9.90 10.00
CA LEU A 5 -4.18 8.58 9.46
C LEU A 5 -3.11 8.11 8.48
N ILE A 6 -2.63 6.87 8.63
CA ILE A 6 -1.88 6.17 7.59
C ILE A 6 -2.81 5.14 6.96
N LEU A 7 -3.14 5.36 5.70
CA LEU A 7 -4.05 4.52 4.92
C LEU A 7 -3.25 3.62 3.97
N LEU A 8 -3.20 2.33 4.27
CA LEU A 8 -2.68 1.32 3.35
C LEU A 8 -3.79 0.89 2.40
N THR A 9 -3.53 0.98 1.09
CA THR A 9 -4.49 0.65 0.04
C THR A 9 -3.81 -0.20 -1.03
N ASN A 10 -4.59 -0.90 -1.85
CA ASN A 10 -4.02 -1.64 -2.95
C ASN A 10 -3.63 -0.69 -4.09
N TYR A 11 -4.58 0.13 -4.56
CA TYR A 11 -4.41 0.91 -5.78
C TYR A 11 -4.95 2.34 -5.71
N PHE A 12 -5.75 2.76 -4.73
CA PHE A 12 -6.24 4.13 -4.63
C PHE A 12 -5.06 5.12 -4.48
N PRO A 13 -5.01 6.26 -5.21
CA PRO A 13 -5.98 6.79 -6.17
C PRO A 13 -5.68 6.47 -7.65
N TYR A 14 -4.85 5.46 -7.92
CA TYR A 14 -4.30 5.14 -9.24
C TYR A 14 -5.15 4.19 -10.11
N TYR A 15 -6.03 3.37 -9.55
CA TYR A 15 -6.78 2.36 -10.32
C TYR A 15 -8.14 2.00 -9.74
N LYS A 16 -9.00 1.39 -10.57
CA LYS A 16 -10.36 0.92 -10.22
C LYS A 16 -10.36 -0.24 -9.20
N GLY A 17 -11.52 -0.49 -8.58
CA GLY A 17 -11.73 -1.60 -7.63
C GLY A 17 -11.69 -1.21 -6.15
N GLU A 18 -11.62 0.09 -5.85
CA GLU A 18 -11.70 0.66 -4.50
C GLU A 18 -12.69 1.84 -4.46
N GLU A 19 -13.88 1.63 -5.07
CA GLU A 19 -14.94 2.64 -5.18
C GLU A 19 -15.50 3.06 -3.82
N TYR A 20 -15.59 2.13 -2.86
CA TYR A 20 -16.01 2.47 -1.49
C TYR A 20 -15.00 3.41 -0.81
N LEU A 21 -13.71 3.17 -1.03
CA LEU A 21 -12.65 4.00 -0.45
C LEU A 21 -12.67 5.43 -1.03
N GLU A 22 -13.01 5.56 -2.31
CA GLU A 22 -13.16 6.85 -2.98
C GLU A 22 -14.28 7.71 -2.37
N GLU A 23 -15.34 7.11 -1.84
CA GLU A 23 -16.36 7.83 -1.08
C GLU A 23 -15.97 8.01 0.39
N GLU A 24 -15.37 7.00 1.03
CA GLU A 24 -14.93 7.05 2.43
C GLU A 24 -13.86 8.12 2.69
N ILE A 25 -12.97 8.37 1.73
CA ILE A 25 -11.87 9.34 1.90
C ILE A 25 -12.37 10.76 2.19
N LYS A 26 -13.58 11.11 1.73
CA LYS A 26 -14.22 12.41 1.99
C LYS A 26 -14.57 12.55 3.47
N TYR A 27 -15.17 11.51 4.05
CA TYR A 27 -15.50 11.48 5.48
C TYR A 27 -14.24 11.39 6.35
N LEU A 28 -13.21 10.67 5.89
CA LEU A 28 -11.92 10.61 6.58
C LEU A 28 -11.24 11.99 6.60
N ALA A 29 -11.35 12.77 5.52
CA ALA A 29 -10.82 14.13 5.47
C ALA A 29 -11.49 15.10 6.46
N GLU A 30 -12.75 14.85 6.83
CA GLU A 30 -13.42 15.62 7.89
C GLU A 30 -12.98 15.21 9.31
N ALA A 31 -12.53 13.95 9.47
CA ALA A 31 -12.22 13.36 10.77
C ALA A 31 -10.74 13.49 11.19
N PHE A 32 -9.83 13.64 10.23
CA PHE A 32 -8.38 13.67 10.42
C PHE A 32 -7.78 14.99 9.93
N ASP A 33 -6.77 15.48 10.63
CA ASP A 33 -6.06 16.70 10.25
C ASP A 33 -5.13 16.49 9.04
N HIS A 34 -4.66 15.25 8.86
CA HIS A 34 -3.84 14.84 7.72
C HIS A 34 -3.92 13.32 7.50
N ILE A 35 -3.86 12.92 6.22
CA ILE A 35 -3.96 11.53 5.77
C ILE A 35 -2.76 11.21 4.89
N VAL A 36 -2.05 10.13 5.20
CA VAL A 36 -0.98 9.58 4.37
C VAL A 36 -1.50 8.35 3.67
N ILE A 37 -1.63 8.40 2.35
CA ILE A 37 -2.08 7.29 1.52
C ILE A 37 -0.86 6.54 0.99
N VAL A 38 -0.81 5.24 1.22
CA VAL A 38 0.31 4.37 0.83
C VAL A 38 -0.22 3.22 -0.04
N PRO A 39 -0.18 3.36 -1.37
CA PRO A 39 -0.66 2.33 -2.28
C PRO A 39 0.41 1.26 -2.48
N THR A 40 0.02 0.00 -2.25
CA THR A 40 0.97 -1.10 -2.11
C THR A 40 1.10 -1.98 -3.36
N MET A 41 0.14 -1.90 -4.28
CA MET A 41 0.09 -2.71 -5.51
C MET A 41 0.21 -1.87 -6.78
N VAL A 42 0.81 -0.68 -6.69
CA VAL A 42 0.97 0.25 -7.82
C VAL A 42 2.36 0.14 -8.46
N SER A 43 2.51 0.70 -9.66
CA SER A 43 3.81 0.89 -10.31
C SER A 43 4.08 2.38 -10.51
N GLN A 44 5.35 2.78 -10.54
CA GLN A 44 5.77 4.18 -10.74
C GLN A 44 5.27 4.81 -12.06
N LYS A 45 4.76 4.01 -13.00
CA LYS A 45 4.23 4.49 -14.28
C LYS A 45 2.73 4.79 -14.22
N MET A 46 2.05 4.40 -13.15
CA MET A 46 0.63 4.67 -12.97
C MET A 46 0.43 6.15 -12.69
N LYS A 47 -0.66 6.69 -13.23
CA LYS A 47 -1.06 8.07 -12.99
C LYS A 47 -2.21 8.06 -12.00
N VAL A 48 -2.26 9.07 -11.15
CA VAL A 48 -3.43 9.33 -10.32
C VAL A 48 -4.62 9.56 -11.25
N THR A 49 -5.72 8.83 -11.02
CA THR A 49 -6.93 8.91 -11.85
C THR A 49 -8.14 9.43 -11.09
N ARG A 50 -8.01 9.61 -9.78
CA ARG A 50 -9.07 10.00 -8.85
C ARG A 50 -8.62 11.17 -8.00
N GLU A 51 -9.59 11.94 -7.55
CA GLU A 51 -9.34 13.07 -6.66
C GLU A 51 -8.98 12.58 -5.26
N VAL A 52 -8.10 13.35 -4.62
CA VAL A 52 -7.62 13.13 -3.26
C VAL A 52 -7.83 14.44 -2.50
N PRO A 53 -8.38 14.42 -1.27
CA PRO A 53 -8.58 15.64 -0.50
C PRO A 53 -7.27 16.40 -0.22
N ASP A 54 -7.36 17.72 -0.04
CA ASP A 54 -6.18 18.58 0.22
C ASP A 54 -5.39 18.19 1.48
N VAL A 55 -6.07 17.58 2.46
CA VAL A 55 -5.46 17.09 3.69
C VAL A 55 -4.73 15.75 3.51
N ALA A 56 -4.75 15.16 2.30
CA ALA A 56 -4.18 13.85 2.04
C ALA A 56 -2.94 13.94 1.14
N THR A 57 -1.88 13.26 1.56
CA THR A 57 -0.62 13.10 0.81
C THR A 57 -0.51 11.67 0.33
N VAL A 58 -0.30 11.46 -0.97
CA VAL A 58 -0.05 10.14 -1.55
C VAL A 58 1.46 9.89 -1.60
N ILE A 59 1.91 8.77 -1.03
CA ILE A 59 3.30 8.34 -1.07
C ILE A 59 3.49 7.31 -2.17
N ASP A 60 4.33 7.63 -3.13
CA ASP A 60 4.83 6.68 -4.12
C ASP A 60 5.89 5.77 -3.47
N LEU A 61 5.56 4.50 -3.31
CA LEU A 61 6.52 3.53 -2.84
C LEU A 61 7.48 3.11 -3.98
N PRO A 62 8.80 3.03 -3.73
CA PRO A 62 9.79 2.65 -4.73
C PRO A 62 9.83 1.13 -4.98
N PHE A 63 8.74 0.41 -4.74
CA PHE A 63 8.68 -1.05 -4.87
C PHE A 63 8.04 -1.44 -6.20
N PRO A 64 8.84 -1.70 -7.24
CA PRO A 64 8.30 -2.24 -8.47
C PRO A 64 7.63 -3.59 -8.19
N GLN A 65 6.37 -3.72 -8.60
CA GLN A 65 5.55 -4.93 -8.37
C GLN A 65 5.67 -5.96 -9.51
N GLY A 66 6.66 -5.81 -10.38
CA GLY A 66 6.89 -6.72 -11.50
C GLY A 66 7.21 -8.14 -11.03
N LEU A 67 6.91 -9.13 -11.87
CA LEU A 67 7.26 -10.53 -11.62
C LEU A 67 8.75 -10.71 -11.30
N LYS A 68 9.62 -9.98 -12.02
CA LYS A 68 11.06 -9.98 -11.79
C LYS A 68 11.42 -9.44 -10.40
N ASP A 69 10.83 -8.31 -10.02
CA ASP A 69 11.10 -7.65 -8.75
C ASP A 69 10.61 -8.49 -7.57
N LYS A 70 9.44 -9.13 -7.71
CA LYS A 70 8.92 -10.10 -6.74
C LYS A 70 9.87 -11.28 -6.57
N ALA A 71 10.38 -11.84 -7.67
CA ALA A 71 11.35 -12.94 -7.61
C ALA A 71 12.66 -12.51 -6.93
N ILE A 72 13.20 -11.33 -7.29
CA ILE A 72 14.41 -10.78 -6.66
C ILE A 72 14.18 -10.54 -5.17
N ASN A 73 13.06 -9.93 -4.79
CA ASN A 73 12.71 -9.69 -3.39
C ASN A 73 12.56 -10.99 -2.62
N PHE A 74 11.89 -12.00 -3.18
CA PHE A 74 11.78 -13.32 -2.56
C PHE A 74 13.14 -14.00 -2.37
N LEU A 75 14.04 -13.94 -3.36
CA LEU A 75 15.40 -14.46 -3.22
C LEU A 75 16.18 -13.73 -2.11
N LYS A 76 15.98 -12.42 -1.95
CA LYS A 76 16.64 -11.60 -0.93
C LYS A 76 16.08 -11.82 0.48
N THR A 77 14.76 -11.93 0.63
CA THR A 77 14.09 -11.94 1.94
C THR A 77 13.64 -13.33 2.38
N GLY A 78 13.36 -14.23 1.43
CA GLY A 78 12.86 -15.57 1.66
C GLY A 78 13.69 -16.39 2.64
N PRO A 79 15.03 -16.50 2.49
CA PRO A 79 15.87 -17.22 3.44
C PRO A 79 15.74 -16.68 4.86
N ASN A 80 15.73 -15.36 5.03
CA ASN A 80 15.57 -14.73 6.34
C ASN A 80 14.20 -15.01 6.94
N ILE A 81 13.13 -14.96 6.15
CA ILE A 81 11.76 -15.25 6.60
C ILE A 81 11.64 -16.72 7.03
N LEU A 82 12.15 -17.67 6.23
CA LEU A 82 12.11 -19.10 6.54
C LEU A 82 12.97 -19.47 7.76
N LEU A 83 14.09 -18.77 7.95
CA LEU A 83 14.98 -19.00 9.08
C LEU A 83 14.43 -18.39 10.37
N SER A 84 13.79 -17.22 10.31
CA SER A 84 13.31 -16.47 11.48
C SER A 84 11.91 -16.87 11.96
N GLN A 85 11.13 -17.59 11.15
CA GLN A 85 9.78 -18.04 11.50
C GLN A 85 9.73 -19.58 11.60
N PRO A 86 9.87 -20.16 12.81
CA PRO A 86 9.83 -21.61 13.01
C PRO A 86 8.55 -22.26 12.47
N ARG A 87 7.42 -21.55 12.56
CA ARG A 87 6.11 -22.00 12.04
C ARG A 87 6.07 -22.23 10.53
N LEU A 88 6.92 -21.55 9.75
CA LEU A 88 6.93 -21.73 8.29
C LEU A 88 7.68 -23.00 7.88
N ARG A 89 8.56 -23.53 8.73
CA ARG A 89 9.32 -24.75 8.44
C ARG A 89 8.44 -26.00 8.48
N SER A 90 7.34 -25.98 9.21
CA SER A 90 6.41 -27.11 9.36
C SER A 90 5.28 -27.14 8.32
N ILE A 91 5.26 -26.25 7.31
CA ILE A 91 4.17 -26.17 6.31
C ILE A 91 4.34 -27.19 5.16
N GLY A 92 5.42 -27.98 5.17
CA GLY A 92 5.68 -29.04 4.18
C GLY A 92 5.96 -30.42 4.78
N GLU A 93 5.75 -30.59 6.09
CA GLU A 93 5.68 -31.90 6.76
C GLU A 93 4.24 -32.43 6.72
#